data_AF-A0A0H3KYQ4-F1
#
_entry.id   AF-A0A0H3KYQ4-F1
#
_cell.length_a   1.000
_cell.length_b   1.000
_cell.length_c   1.000
_cell.angle_alpha   90.00
_cell.angle_beta   90.00
_cell.angle_gamma   90.00
#
_symmetry.space_group_name_H-M   'P 1'
#
loop_
_entity.id
_entity.type
_entity.pdbx_description
1 polymer ?
#
loop_
_entity_poly.entity_id
_entity_poly.type
_entity_poly.pdbx_seq_one_letter_code
_entity_poly.pdbx_strand_id
1 'polypeptide(L)'
;MFFVAASGKKAVILSLLRDHDEIPMKYQQLENLESGWKWKYLVKKHREGELITRHLELSAAQAAVDKLLVMENNPVEINNWISQHIHPDLDNRLKQTIRARRKRHFNAEHQHTRKKSIDLEYLVWQRLAGLAQRRNNTLSETIVQLIEDAERKEKYASQMSTLKQDLQAILGHPGSEKES
;
A
#
# COMPACT_ATOMS: atom_id res chain seq x y z
N MET A 1 5.51 23.55 8.92
CA MET A 1 6.64 22.61 9.06
C MET A 1 6.38 21.71 10.26
N PHE A 2 5.93 20.47 10.05
CA PHE A 2 5.90 19.46 11.11
C PHE A 2 6.50 18.17 10.55
N PHE A 3 7.79 17.98 10.81
CA PHE A 3 8.46 16.70 10.66
C PHE A 3 7.99 15.80 11.81
N VAL A 4 7.15 14.81 11.51
CA VAL A 4 6.87 13.71 12.45
C VAL A 4 8.08 12.79 12.41
N ALA A 5 8.85 12.81 13.50
CA ALA A 5 9.97 11.92 13.73
C ALA A 5 9.55 10.45 13.56
N ALA A 6 10.18 9.76 12.64
CA ALA A 6 10.03 8.32 12.47
C ALA A 6 10.48 7.62 13.77
N SER A 7 9.60 6.80 14.33
CA SER A 7 9.84 5.99 15.54
C SER A 7 11.15 5.19 15.45
N GLY A 8 12.10 5.50 16.33
CA GLY A 8 13.44 4.91 16.40
C GLY A 8 13.48 3.40 16.67
N LYS A 9 12.34 2.74 16.86
CA LYS A 9 12.29 1.28 17.05
C LYS A 9 12.56 0.47 15.77
N LYS A 10 12.31 1.04 14.58
CA LYS A 10 12.69 0.37 13.32
C LYS A 10 14.20 0.31 13.11
N ALA A 11 14.93 1.34 13.57
CA ALA A 11 16.37 1.41 13.38
C ALA A 11 17.13 0.36 14.23
N VAL A 12 16.67 0.11 15.47
CA VAL A 12 17.32 -0.83 16.40
C VAL A 12 17.11 -2.30 15.99
N ILE A 13 15.93 -2.66 15.48
CA ILE A 13 15.68 -4.03 14.99
C ILE A 13 16.50 -4.32 13.72
N LEU A 14 16.76 -3.30 12.89
CA LEU A 14 17.54 -3.47 11.66
C LEU A 14 19.04 -3.68 11.94
N SER A 15 19.58 -3.14 13.04
CA SER A 15 21.01 -3.28 13.37
C SER A 15 21.41 -4.64 13.97
N LEU A 16 20.45 -5.43 14.45
CA LEU A 16 20.69 -6.72 15.10
C LEU A 16 20.52 -7.94 14.18
N LEU A 17 20.05 -7.72 12.94
CA LEU A 17 19.94 -8.75 11.89
C LEU A 17 21.02 -8.55 10.81
N ARG A 18 22.26 -8.40 11.28
CA ARG A 18 23.45 -8.49 10.45
C ARG A 18 23.66 -9.97 10.16
N ASP A 19 22.99 -10.50 9.11
CA ASP A 19 23.32 -11.72 8.34
C ASP A 19 22.16 -12.29 7.48
N HIS A 20 21.13 -11.50 7.12
CA HIS A 20 20.18 -11.89 6.07
C HIS A 20 19.85 -10.73 5.13
N ASP A 21 20.77 -10.46 4.20
CA ASP A 21 20.72 -9.35 3.25
C ASP A 21 19.91 -9.65 1.96
N GLU A 22 18.92 -10.54 2.02
CA GLU A 22 17.93 -10.67 0.95
C GLU A 22 16.54 -10.94 1.54
N ILE A 23 15.71 -9.91 1.60
CA ILE A 23 14.26 -10.13 1.73
C ILE A 23 13.84 -10.97 0.52
N PRO A 24 13.36 -12.22 0.70
CA PRO A 24 13.14 -13.12 -0.43
C PRO A 24 12.19 -12.48 -1.43
N MET A 25 12.61 -12.47 -2.69
CA MET A 25 11.86 -11.91 -3.81
C MET A 25 10.55 -12.69 -3.99
N LYS A 26 9.44 -12.15 -3.44
CA LYS A 26 8.11 -12.76 -3.55
C LYS A 26 7.59 -12.90 -4.99
N TYR A 27 8.07 -12.07 -5.91
CA TYR A 27 7.61 -12.03 -7.30
C TYR A 27 8.79 -12.24 -8.24
N GLN A 28 8.64 -13.08 -9.26
CA GLN A 28 9.66 -13.25 -10.30
C GLN A 28 9.92 -11.94 -11.03
N GLN A 29 11.19 -11.66 -11.36
CA GLN A 29 11.54 -10.52 -12.21
C GLN A 29 11.37 -10.92 -13.68
N LEU A 30 10.65 -10.10 -14.44
CA LEU A 30 10.35 -10.36 -15.85
C LEU A 30 11.18 -9.40 -16.69
N GLU A 31 12.46 -9.69 -16.91
CA GLU A 31 13.44 -8.74 -17.48
C GLU A 31 12.97 -8.09 -18.80
N ASN A 32 12.43 -8.87 -19.73
CA ASN A 32 11.94 -8.36 -21.01
C ASN A 32 10.75 -7.40 -20.82
N LEU A 33 9.77 -7.80 -19.99
CA LEU A 33 8.56 -7.01 -19.75
C LEU A 33 8.85 -5.74 -18.94
N GLU A 34 9.70 -5.87 -17.92
CA GLU A 34 10.12 -4.76 -17.06
C GLU A 34 10.95 -3.74 -17.82
N SER A 35 11.76 -4.17 -18.80
CA SER A 35 12.52 -3.25 -19.66
C SER A 35 11.60 -2.35 -20.47
N GLY A 36 10.51 -2.89 -21.02
CA GLY A 36 9.47 -2.09 -21.66
C GLY A 36 8.79 -1.10 -20.70
N TRP A 37 8.60 -1.47 -19.42
CA TRP A 37 8.06 -0.56 -18.42
C TRP A 37 9.04 0.56 -18.04
N LYS A 38 10.33 0.24 -17.92
CA LYS A 38 11.40 1.20 -17.63
C LYS A 38 11.49 2.24 -18.75
N TRP A 39 11.54 1.79 -20.00
CA TRP A 39 11.58 2.68 -21.16
C TRP A 39 10.35 3.60 -21.21
N LYS A 40 9.14 3.05 -21.11
CA LYS A 40 7.89 3.85 -21.07
C LYS A 40 7.89 4.89 -19.95
N TYR A 41 8.43 4.55 -18.78
CA TYR A 41 8.53 5.48 -17.66
C TYR A 41 9.51 6.62 -17.96
N LEU A 42 10.71 6.31 -18.43
CA LEU A 42 11.75 7.30 -18.73
C LEU A 42 11.30 8.26 -19.85
N VAL A 43 10.71 7.73 -20.93
CA VAL A 43 10.16 8.55 -22.02
C VAL A 43 9.03 9.46 -21.52
N LYS A 44 8.15 8.96 -20.64
CA LYS A 44 7.11 9.79 -20.02
C LYS A 44 7.72 10.92 -19.20
N LYS A 45 8.75 10.63 -18.40
CA LYS A 45 9.42 11.64 -17.55
C LYS A 45 10.14 12.71 -18.34
N HIS A 46 10.80 12.32 -19.42
CA HIS A 46 11.37 13.26 -20.36
C HIS A 46 10.30 14.18 -20.98
N ARG A 47 9.16 13.62 -21.41
CA ARG A 47 8.03 14.42 -21.96
C ARG A 47 7.40 15.36 -20.93
N GLU A 48 7.48 15.04 -19.65
CA GLU A 48 7.06 15.91 -18.54
C GLU A 48 8.08 17.03 -18.25
N GLY A 49 9.22 17.07 -18.94
CA GLY A 49 10.30 18.05 -18.74
C GLY A 49 11.24 17.73 -17.58
N GLU A 50 11.17 16.52 -17.02
CA GLU A 50 12.04 16.08 -15.92
C GLU A 50 13.42 15.67 -16.46
N LEU A 51 14.50 16.08 -15.78
CA LEU A 51 15.87 15.71 -16.14
C LEU A 51 16.08 14.21 -15.90
N ILE A 52 16.13 13.42 -16.98
CA ILE A 52 16.33 11.97 -16.88
C ILE A 52 17.79 11.57 -16.74
N THR A 53 18.71 12.42 -17.18
CA THR A 53 20.14 12.13 -17.22
C THR A 53 20.92 12.76 -16.08
N ARG A 54 22.05 12.18 -15.69
CA ARG A 54 23.02 12.77 -14.74
C ARG A 54 23.96 13.82 -15.35
N HIS A 55 23.88 14.07 -16.65
CA HIS A 55 24.77 15.00 -17.34
C HIS A 55 24.40 16.46 -17.01
N LEU A 56 25.40 17.28 -16.72
CA LEU A 56 25.25 18.73 -16.49
C LEU A 56 25.07 19.48 -17.83
N GLU A 57 25.77 19.02 -18.86
CA GLU A 57 25.73 19.59 -20.20
C GLU A 57 24.46 19.20 -20.96
N LEU A 58 23.72 20.21 -21.45
CA LEU A 58 22.46 20.00 -22.19
C LEU A 58 22.66 19.17 -23.47
N SER A 59 23.77 19.37 -24.18
CA SER A 59 24.06 18.61 -25.40
C SER A 59 24.30 17.12 -25.10
N ALA A 60 25.04 16.81 -24.02
CA ALA A 60 25.29 15.43 -23.60
C ALA A 60 24.01 14.75 -23.07
N ALA A 61 23.19 15.50 -22.33
CA ALA A 61 21.87 15.06 -21.88
C ALA A 61 20.97 14.70 -23.07
N GLN A 62 20.88 15.60 -24.06
CA GLN A 62 20.05 15.38 -25.25
C GLN A 62 20.53 14.18 -26.07
N ALA A 63 21.83 14.05 -26.31
CA ALA A 63 22.39 12.90 -27.04
C ALA A 63 22.09 11.56 -26.34
N ALA A 64 22.08 11.53 -25.01
CA ALA A 64 21.71 10.34 -24.24
C ALA A 64 20.20 10.06 -24.33
N VAL A 65 19.36 11.09 -24.33
CA VAL A 65 17.90 10.95 -24.54
C VAL A 65 17.60 10.41 -25.94
N ASP A 66 18.25 10.95 -26.97
CA ASP A 66 18.02 10.54 -28.36
C ASP A 66 18.36 9.04 -28.54
N LYS A 67 19.46 8.59 -27.93
CA LYS A 67 19.82 7.17 -27.85
C LYS A 67 18.72 6.34 -27.19
N LEU A 68 18.16 6.80 -26.06
CA LEU A 68 17.09 6.10 -25.36
C LEU A 68 15.82 5.98 -26.23
N LEU A 69 15.48 7.00 -27.01
CA LEU A 69 14.30 7.00 -27.87
C LEU A 69 14.41 5.97 -29.00
N VAL A 70 15.62 5.68 -29.49
CA VAL A 70 15.88 4.72 -30.58
C VAL A 70 15.91 3.26 -30.09
N MET A 71 16.35 2.99 -28.86
CA MET A 71 16.51 1.62 -28.30
C MET A 71 15.17 0.91 -27.96
N GLU A 72 14.06 1.30 -28.59
CA GLU A 72 12.72 0.82 -28.25
C GLU A 72 12.68 -0.73 -28.12
N ASN A 73 12.34 -1.20 -26.91
CA ASN A 73 12.18 -2.62 -26.54
C ASN A 73 13.44 -3.50 -26.39
N ASN A 74 14.66 -2.96 -26.31
CA ASN A 74 15.87 -3.76 -26.06
C ASN A 74 16.26 -3.85 -24.57
N PRO A 75 16.08 -4.99 -23.89
CA PRO A 75 16.26 -5.09 -22.43
C PRO A 75 17.70 -4.83 -21.97
N VAL A 76 18.68 -5.37 -22.70
CA VAL A 76 20.11 -5.22 -22.37
C VAL A 76 20.55 -3.76 -22.52
N GLU A 77 20.18 -3.13 -23.64
CA GLU A 77 20.55 -1.74 -23.94
C GLU A 77 19.91 -0.76 -22.96
N ILE A 78 18.64 -0.96 -22.60
CA ILE A 78 17.93 -0.12 -21.63
C ILE A 78 18.61 -0.20 -20.25
N ASN A 79 18.98 -1.40 -19.78
CA ASN A 79 19.66 -1.55 -18.49
C ASN A 79 21.07 -0.93 -18.50
N ASN A 80 21.79 -1.05 -19.61
CA ASN A 80 23.09 -0.40 -19.79
C ASN A 80 22.95 1.13 -19.79
N TRP A 81 21.95 1.65 -20.50
CA TRP A 81 21.65 3.08 -20.55
C TRP A 81 21.35 3.62 -19.15
N ILE A 82 20.48 2.93 -18.40
CA ILE A 82 20.13 3.31 -17.01
C ILE A 82 21.39 3.38 -16.16
N SER A 83 22.22 2.33 -16.20
CA SER A 83 23.44 2.27 -15.37
C SER A 83 24.44 3.39 -15.69
N GLN A 84 24.46 3.88 -16.93
CA GLN A 84 25.45 4.85 -17.41
C GLN A 84 24.97 6.30 -17.45
N HIS A 85 23.67 6.55 -17.59
CA HIS A 85 23.17 7.91 -17.91
C HIS A 85 22.12 8.40 -16.91
N ILE A 86 21.46 7.54 -16.12
CA ILE A 86 20.33 7.95 -15.29
C ILE A 86 20.73 8.93 -14.18
N HIS A 87 19.84 9.89 -13.90
CA HIS A 87 19.93 10.73 -12.71
C HIS A 87 19.71 9.89 -11.43
N PRO A 88 20.54 10.01 -10.37
CA PRO A 88 20.45 9.14 -9.18
C PRO A 88 19.09 9.20 -8.46
N ASP A 89 18.48 10.39 -8.36
CA ASP A 89 17.15 10.52 -7.75
C ASP A 89 16.05 9.83 -8.57
N LEU A 90 16.21 9.82 -9.90
CA LEU A 90 15.27 9.18 -10.81
C LEU A 90 15.42 7.66 -10.76
N ASP A 91 16.63 7.14 -10.60
CA ASP A 91 16.89 5.70 -10.47
C ASP A 91 16.16 5.09 -9.27
N ASN A 92 16.22 5.75 -8.11
CA ASN A 92 15.51 5.29 -6.92
C ASN A 92 13.98 5.26 -7.13
N ARG A 93 13.42 6.32 -7.73
CA ARG A 93 12.00 6.39 -8.06
C ARG A 93 11.61 5.37 -9.13
N LEU A 94 12.47 5.12 -10.11
CA LEU A 94 12.27 4.12 -11.15
C LEU A 94 12.20 2.72 -10.52
N LYS A 95 13.19 2.34 -9.70
CA LYS A 95 13.22 1.07 -8.97
C LYS A 95 11.94 0.83 -8.16
N GLN A 96 11.49 1.84 -7.42
CA GLN A 96 10.23 1.77 -6.66
C GLN A 96 9.00 1.62 -7.58
N THR A 97 8.96 2.37 -8.68
CA THR A 97 7.87 2.32 -9.67
C THR A 97 7.78 0.94 -10.32
N ILE A 98 8.91 0.37 -10.75
CA ILE A 98 8.98 -0.97 -11.35
C ILE A 98 8.59 -2.04 -10.33
N ARG A 99 9.09 -1.95 -9.08
CA ARG A 99 8.66 -2.86 -7.99
C ARG A 99 7.15 -2.81 -7.76
N ALA A 100 6.57 -1.61 -7.72
CA ALA A 100 5.13 -1.43 -7.55
C ALA A 100 4.34 -2.02 -8.74
N ARG A 101 4.82 -1.80 -9.97
CA ARG A 101 4.19 -2.32 -11.19
C ARG A 101 4.27 -3.83 -11.26
N ARG A 102 5.43 -4.44 -10.99
CA ARG A 102 5.62 -5.89 -10.87
C ARG A 102 4.64 -6.50 -9.87
N LYS A 103 4.56 -5.94 -8.66
CA LYS A 103 3.61 -6.39 -7.65
C LYS A 103 2.16 -6.33 -8.13
N ARG A 104 1.76 -5.24 -8.78
CA ARG A 104 0.39 -5.06 -9.31
C ARG A 104 0.07 -6.02 -10.45
N HIS A 105 1.05 -6.34 -11.30
CA HIS A 105 0.92 -7.30 -12.38
C HIS A 105 0.53 -8.67 -11.84
N PHE A 106 1.33 -9.24 -10.94
CA PHE A 106 1.03 -10.54 -10.33
C PHE A 106 -0.23 -10.52 -9.44
N ASN A 107 -0.46 -9.44 -8.69
CA ASN A 107 -1.67 -9.33 -7.86
C ASN A 107 -2.98 -9.19 -8.68
N ALA A 108 -2.90 -8.87 -9.97
CA ALA A 108 -4.08 -8.79 -10.82
C ALA A 108 -4.61 -10.18 -11.21
N GLU A 109 -3.76 -11.21 -11.15
CA GLU A 109 -4.11 -12.58 -11.52
C GLU A 109 -5.14 -13.21 -10.56
N HIS A 110 -5.07 -12.86 -9.28
CA HIS A 110 -5.91 -13.45 -8.24
C HIS A 110 -6.79 -12.39 -7.56
N GLN A 111 -8.12 -12.62 -7.54
CA GLN A 111 -9.10 -11.69 -6.98
C GLN A 111 -8.80 -11.30 -5.52
N HIS A 112 -8.40 -12.26 -4.67
CA HIS A 112 -8.12 -12.02 -3.26
C HIS A 112 -6.84 -11.19 -3.02
N THR A 113 -5.97 -11.04 -4.02
CA THR A 113 -4.76 -10.21 -3.93
C THR A 113 -4.90 -8.84 -4.61
N ARG A 114 -5.98 -8.66 -5.38
CA ARG A 114 -6.31 -7.42 -6.09
C ARG A 114 -6.79 -6.37 -5.09
N LYS A 115 -6.33 -5.13 -5.27
CA LYS A 115 -6.73 -4.00 -4.42
C LYS A 115 -7.68 -3.07 -5.16
N LYS A 116 -8.54 -2.39 -4.41
CA LYS A 116 -9.45 -1.36 -4.93
C LYS A 116 -9.09 -0.02 -4.28
N SER A 117 -9.04 1.02 -5.10
CA SER A 117 -9.01 2.40 -4.63
C SER A 117 -10.44 2.81 -4.27
N ILE A 118 -10.61 3.43 -3.11
CA ILE A 118 -11.86 4.02 -2.64
C ILE A 118 -11.55 5.42 -2.13
N ASP A 119 -12.45 6.35 -2.38
CA ASP A 119 -12.38 7.69 -1.80
C ASP A 119 -13.27 7.74 -0.57
N LEU A 120 -12.75 8.33 0.50
CA LEU A 120 -13.46 8.53 1.77
C LEU A 120 -13.51 10.02 2.06
N GLU A 121 -14.58 10.47 2.69
CA GLU A 121 -14.61 11.81 3.29
C GLU A 121 -13.47 11.97 4.31
N TYR A 122 -12.90 13.17 4.36
CA TYR A 122 -11.69 13.42 5.14
C TYR A 122 -11.84 13.05 6.62
N LEU A 123 -12.96 13.42 7.26
CA LEU A 123 -13.20 13.13 8.68
C LEU A 123 -13.41 11.63 8.93
N VAL A 124 -14.01 10.90 7.99
CA VAL A 124 -14.18 9.44 8.08
C VAL A 124 -12.82 8.75 7.99
N TRP A 125 -12.01 9.14 7.00
CA TRP A 125 -10.64 8.65 6.86
C TRP A 125 -9.80 8.93 8.11
N GLN A 126 -9.88 10.14 8.69
CA GLN A 126 -9.11 10.52 9.88
C GLN A 126 -9.44 9.62 11.08
N ARG A 127 -10.73 9.35 11.32
CA ARG A 127 -11.17 8.46 12.40
C ARG A 127 -10.72 7.02 12.18
N LEU A 128 -10.89 6.50 10.96
CA LEU A 128 -10.49 5.14 10.60
C LEU A 128 -8.97 4.96 10.70
N ALA A 129 -8.19 5.89 10.15
CA ALA A 129 -6.74 5.87 10.20
C ALA A 129 -6.23 5.97 11.63
N GLY A 130 -6.81 6.86 12.45
CA GLY A 130 -6.47 6.96 13.87
C GLY A 130 -6.76 5.67 14.64
N LEU A 131 -7.87 4.99 14.35
CA LEU A 131 -8.22 3.73 14.98
C LEU A 131 -7.28 2.59 14.54
N ALA A 132 -6.99 2.49 13.24
CA ALA A 132 -6.05 1.52 12.68
C ALA A 132 -4.64 1.68 13.28
N GLN A 133 -4.17 2.93 13.38
CA GLN A 133 -2.87 3.25 13.98
C GLN A 133 -2.82 2.88 15.47
N ARG A 134 -3.87 3.18 16.26
CA ARG A 134 -3.93 2.79 17.68
C ARG A 134 -3.92 1.27 17.87
N ARG A 135 -4.50 0.52 16.94
CA ARG A 135 -4.56 -0.95 16.97
C ARG A 135 -3.35 -1.62 16.29
N ASN A 136 -2.41 -0.86 15.74
CA ASN A 136 -1.29 -1.36 14.91
C ASN A 136 -1.73 -2.25 13.73
N ASN A 137 -2.91 -1.98 13.17
CA ASN A 137 -3.48 -2.74 12.06
C ASN A 137 -3.50 -1.90 10.79
N THR A 138 -3.57 -2.57 9.65
CA THR A 138 -3.89 -1.90 8.38
C THR A 138 -5.33 -1.41 8.37
N LEU A 139 -5.64 -0.43 7.51
CA LEU A 139 -7.02 0.05 7.32
C LEU A 139 -7.96 -1.11 6.96
N SER A 140 -7.52 -2.04 6.10
CA SER A 140 -8.33 -3.19 5.68
C SER A 140 -8.65 -4.15 6.83
N GLU A 141 -7.65 -4.53 7.63
CA GLU A 141 -7.87 -5.39 8.82
C GLU A 141 -8.78 -4.70 9.83
N THR A 142 -8.62 -3.39 9.98
CA THR A 142 -9.46 -2.58 10.87
C THR A 142 -10.92 -2.55 10.42
N ILE A 143 -11.17 -2.43 9.11
CA ILE A 143 -12.53 -2.49 8.55
C ILE A 143 -13.17 -3.85 8.84
N VAL A 144 -12.43 -4.96 8.65
CA VAL A 144 -12.93 -6.31 8.95
C VAL A 144 -13.34 -6.43 10.41
N GLN A 145 -12.47 -6.00 11.34
CA GLN A 145 -12.78 -6.04 12.78
C GLN A 145 -14.01 -5.20 13.13
N LEU A 146 -14.16 -4.01 12.53
CA LEU A 146 -15.32 -3.15 12.79
C LEU A 146 -16.62 -3.76 12.30
N ILE A 147 -16.60 -4.47 11.17
CA ILE A 147 -17.76 -5.20 10.64
C ILE A 147 -18.13 -6.33 11.61
N GLU A 148 -17.16 -7.16 12.01
CA GLU A 148 -17.36 -8.26 12.95
C GLU A 148 -17.83 -7.78 14.33
N ASP A 149 -17.33 -6.64 14.82
CA ASP A 149 -17.74 -6.01 16.07
C ASP A 149 -19.20 -5.50 15.97
N ALA A 150 -19.59 -4.93 14.84
CA ALA A 150 -20.95 -4.44 14.61
C ALA A 150 -21.97 -5.59 14.52
N GLU A 151 -21.65 -6.65 13.79
CA GLU A 151 -22.50 -7.85 13.70
C GLU A 151 -22.67 -8.55 15.06
N ARG A 152 -21.59 -8.61 15.87
CA ARG A 152 -21.67 -9.14 17.24
C ARG A 152 -22.53 -8.27 18.14
N LYS A 153 -22.40 -6.94 18.04
CA LYS A 153 -23.20 -6.01 18.85
C LYS A 153 -24.70 -6.21 18.63
N GLU A 154 -25.13 -6.43 17.38
CA GLU A 154 -26.53 -6.71 17.06
C GLU A 154 -27.00 -8.03 17.69
N LYS A 155 -26.22 -9.10 17.56
CA LYS A 155 -26.50 -10.40 18.19
C LYS A 155 -26.60 -10.30 19.71
N TYR A 156 -25.68 -9.57 20.35
CA TYR A 156 -25.69 -9.36 21.80
C TYR A 156 -26.92 -8.57 22.25
N ALA A 157 -27.36 -7.57 21.49
CA ALA A 157 -28.57 -6.80 21.82
C ALA A 157 -29.83 -7.69 21.77
N SER A 158 -29.93 -8.55 20.76
CA SER A 158 -31.02 -9.53 20.64
C SER A 158 -31.01 -10.52 21.80
N GLN A 159 -29.86 -11.15 22.09
CA GLN A 159 -29.72 -12.07 23.22
C GLN A 159 -30.04 -11.43 24.56
N MET A 160 -29.60 -10.19 24.78
CA MET A 160 -29.90 -9.44 26.02
C MET A 160 -31.40 -9.12 26.13
N SER A 161 -32.06 -8.80 25.01
CA SER A 161 -33.51 -8.58 24.98
C SER A 161 -34.27 -9.86 25.31
N THR A 162 -33.91 -10.99 24.70
CA THR A 162 -34.51 -12.30 24.99
C THR A 162 -34.30 -12.68 26.45
N LEU A 163 -33.07 -12.58 26.96
CA LEU A 163 -32.77 -12.89 28.35
C LEU A 163 -33.59 -12.03 29.32
N LYS A 164 -33.75 -10.72 29.03
CA LYS A 164 -34.58 -9.83 29.84
C LYS A 164 -36.06 -10.25 29.82
N GLN A 165 -36.58 -10.61 28.66
CA GLN A 165 -37.96 -11.10 28.52
C GLN A 165 -38.16 -12.43 29.29
N ASP A 166 -37.23 -13.37 29.15
CA ASP A 166 -37.27 -14.66 29.84
C ASP A 166 -37.25 -14.47 31.36
N LEU A 167 -36.36 -13.60 31.87
CA LEU A 167 -36.31 -13.28 33.29
C LEU A 167 -37.59 -12.60 33.77
N GLN A 168 -38.16 -11.68 33.00
CA GLN A 168 -39.43 -11.02 33.34
C GLN A 168 -40.60 -12.01 33.35
N ALA A 169 -40.60 -13.01 32.46
CA ALA A 169 -41.60 -14.07 32.45
C ALA A 169 -41.47 -14.99 33.67
N ILE A 170 -40.23 -15.34 34.08
CA ILE A 170 -39.98 -16.20 35.25
C ILE A 170 -40.31 -15.48 36.56
N LEU A 171 -39.97 -14.19 36.68
CA LEU A 171 -40.17 -13.42 37.90
C LEU A 171 -41.63 -12.95 38.09
N GLY A 172 -42.48 -13.06 37.05
CA GLY A 172 -43.83 -12.52 37.06
C GLY A 172 -43.86 -10.99 37.05
N HIS A 173 -44.99 -10.39 36.63
CA HIS A 173 -45.15 -8.94 36.71
C HIS A 173 -45.23 -8.49 38.18
N PRO A 174 -44.39 -7.53 38.62
CA PRO A 174 -44.57 -6.88 39.90
C PRO A 174 -45.82 -5.99 39.82
N GLY A 175 -47.00 -6.57 40.00
CA GLY A 175 -48.26 -5.84 39.90
C GLY A 175 -49.56 -6.66 39.92
N SER A 176 -49.53 -7.99 39.93
CA SER A 176 -50.76 -8.80 39.98
C SER A 176 -51.18 -9.27 41.38
N GLU A 177 -50.63 -8.67 42.44
CA GLU A 177 -51.14 -8.85 43.80
C GLU A 177 -51.64 -7.51 44.33
N LYS A 178 -52.92 -7.22 44.07
CA LYS A 178 -53.89 -6.58 44.96
C LYS A 178 -55.08 -6.06 44.16
N GLU A 179 -56.17 -6.80 44.22
CA GLU A 179 -57.48 -6.31 44.69
C GLU A 179 -58.43 -7.51 44.76
N SER A 180 -58.68 -7.96 45.99
CA SER A 180 -59.79 -8.83 46.38
C SER A 180 -60.79 -7.98 47.15
#